data_AF-A0A1I7ZIS9-F1
#
_entry.id   AF-A0A1I7ZIS9-F1
#
_cell.length_a   1.000
_cell.length_b   1.000
_cell.length_c   1.000
_cell.angle_alpha   90.00
_cell.angle_beta   90.00
_cell.angle_gamma   90.00
#
_symmetry.space_group_name_H-M   'P 1'
#
loop_
_entity.id
_entity.type
_entity.pdbx_description
1 polymer ?
#
loop_
_entity_poly.entity_id
_entity_poly.type
_entity_poly.pdbx_seq_one_letter_code
_entity_poly.pdbx_strand_id
1 'polypeptide(L)'
;MSFSIDESPDDEALKPGMSFSIDMNPNLEKSDVASLTTKEKSLSPLEILKERRLTEMAIVERQRQLELERREREEHERRLHEERERLEQARLLRAEQERLEEAEHARRVQEQKAEQERRRERIQQQLAELAAAERRQRELIERRERLLREQRLRASSTAAPSPSPPDYPNFEEEDSRPPQVRFHHAFVEPRLPESTDATVIQTTTTPAAEEFRVPDEQCRSIRRFLRIYKITDPGRWIMENCIFAKQYFPQASCAQIQQFFESCF
;
A
#
# COMPACT_ATOMS: atom_id res chain seq x y z
N MET A 1 9.81 8.09 9.35
CA MET A 1 8.83 7.14 8.80
C MET A 1 9.50 6.42 7.65
N SER A 2 10.15 5.31 7.97
CA SER A 2 10.87 4.43 7.06
C SER A 2 9.89 3.43 6.49
N PHE A 3 9.66 3.46 5.18
CA PHE A 3 8.95 2.41 4.46
C PHE A 3 10.00 1.41 3.98
N SER A 4 10.08 0.27 4.67
CA SER A 4 10.68 -0.94 4.12
C SER A 4 9.59 -1.60 3.29
N ILE A 5 9.71 -1.49 1.97
CA ILE A 5 8.95 -2.34 1.04
C ILE A 5 9.84 -3.55 0.81
N ASP A 6 9.57 -4.57 1.62
CA ASP A 6 10.05 -5.93 1.40
C ASP A 6 8.97 -6.60 0.55
N GLU A 7 9.10 -6.48 -0.76
CA GLU A 7 8.22 -7.11 -1.74
C GLU A 7 9.08 -8.07 -2.56
N SER A 8 9.56 -9.11 -1.89
CA SER A 8 9.87 -10.37 -2.56
C SER A 8 8.55 -10.92 -3.09
N PRO A 9 8.41 -11.11 -4.41
CA PRO A 9 7.42 -12.04 -4.89
C PRO A 9 7.94 -13.42 -4.50
N ASP A 10 7.53 -13.88 -3.32
CA ASP A 10 7.56 -15.29 -2.98
C ASP A 10 6.80 -16.01 -4.10
N ASP A 11 7.57 -16.58 -5.01
CA ASP A 11 7.47 -17.97 -5.41
C ASP A 11 6.26 -18.64 -4.75
N GLU A 12 5.08 -18.50 -5.36
CA GLU A 12 4.04 -19.52 -5.25
C GLU A 12 4.60 -20.77 -5.96
N ALA A 13 5.54 -21.41 -5.24
CA ALA A 13 5.50 -22.79 -4.89
C ALA A 13 4.48 -23.55 -5.73
N LEU A 14 4.92 -23.92 -6.93
CA LEU A 14 4.99 -25.32 -7.36
C LEU A 14 4.51 -26.22 -6.22
N LYS A 15 3.20 -26.47 -6.15
CA LYS A 15 2.62 -27.38 -5.19
C LYS A 15 3.40 -28.70 -5.28
N PRO A 16 4.17 -29.09 -4.26
CA PRO A 16 4.84 -30.37 -4.25
C PRO A 16 3.76 -31.40 -3.94
N GLY A 17 3.11 -31.92 -4.97
CA GLY A 17 1.95 -32.78 -4.76
C GLY A 17 1.26 -33.32 -6.00
N MET A 18 1.63 -32.89 -7.21
CA MET A 18 1.26 -33.64 -8.43
C MET A 18 2.40 -34.58 -8.79
N SER A 19 2.58 -35.61 -7.96
CA SER A 19 3.26 -36.82 -8.41
C SER A 19 2.41 -37.39 -9.55
N PHE A 20 2.78 -37.08 -10.78
CA PHE A 20 2.26 -37.79 -11.95
C PHE A 20 2.88 -39.18 -11.86
N SER A 21 2.16 -40.12 -11.25
CA SER A 21 2.44 -41.53 -11.43
C SER A 21 2.22 -41.81 -12.92
N ILE A 22 3.29 -41.75 -13.71
CA ILE A 22 3.32 -42.43 -14.99
C ILE A 22 3.19 -43.89 -14.61
N ASP A 23 1.96 -44.40 -14.66
CA ASP A 23 1.70 -45.83 -14.71
C ASP A 23 2.43 -46.34 -15.95
N MET A 24 3.69 -46.72 -15.75
CA MET A 24 4.39 -47.72 -16.54
C MET A 24 3.62 -49.01 -16.31
N ASN A 25 2.42 -49.10 -16.89
CA ASN A 25 1.61 -50.29 -16.88
C ASN A 25 2.40 -51.32 -17.68
N PRO A 26 3.11 -52.26 -17.04
CA PRO A 26 3.71 -53.35 -17.75
C PRO A 26 2.59 -54.38 -17.81
N ASN A 27 1.57 -54.11 -18.63
CA ASN A 27 0.84 -55.20 -19.26
C ASN A 27 1.82 -55.82 -20.26
N LEU A 28 2.83 -56.47 -19.68
CA LEU A 28 3.53 -57.61 -20.18
C LEU A 28 2.44 -58.67 -20.30
N GLU A 29 1.61 -58.52 -21.34
CA GLU A 29 0.87 -59.64 -21.88
C GLU A 29 1.92 -60.74 -22.04
N LYS A 30 1.78 -61.77 -21.20
CA LYS A 30 2.51 -63.01 -21.33
C LYS A 30 2.10 -63.54 -22.69
N SER A 31 2.83 -63.16 -23.74
CA SER A 31 2.64 -63.75 -25.05
C SER A 31 3.02 -65.20 -24.87
N ASP A 32 2.01 -66.05 -24.95
CA ASP A 32 2.16 -67.48 -25.05
C ASP A 32 3.30 -67.78 -26.02
N VAL A 33 4.32 -68.45 -25.50
CA VAL A 33 5.40 -69.05 -26.28
C VAL A 33 4.77 -70.21 -27.05
N ALA A 34 3.95 -69.87 -28.04
CA ALA A 34 3.41 -70.79 -29.00
C ALA A 34 4.55 -71.19 -29.92
N SER A 35 5.20 -72.29 -29.55
CA SER A 35 5.81 -73.30 -30.41
C SER A 35 5.82 -72.93 -31.91
N LEU A 36 6.79 -72.09 -32.29
CA LEU A 36 7.12 -71.82 -33.69
C LEU A 36 7.85 -73.05 -34.23
N THR A 37 7.06 -74.01 -34.71
CA THR A 37 7.54 -75.06 -35.59
C THR A 37 7.97 -74.40 -36.90
N THR A 38 9.28 -74.17 -37.05
CA THR A 38 9.89 -73.68 -38.28
C THR A 38 9.77 -74.73 -39.37
N LYS A 39 8.63 -74.75 -40.06
CA LYS A 39 8.57 -75.30 -41.43
C LYS A 39 9.36 -74.34 -42.31
N GLU A 40 10.65 -74.64 -42.49
CA GLU A 40 11.50 -74.02 -43.51
C GLU A 40 10.83 -74.19 -44.87
N LYS A 41 10.06 -73.18 -45.28
CA LYS A 41 9.66 -73.02 -46.68
C LYS A 41 10.93 -72.58 -47.40
N SER A 42 11.49 -73.49 -48.21
CA SER A 42 12.57 -73.18 -49.12
C SER A 42 12.10 -72.12 -50.11
N LEU A 43 12.40 -70.86 -49.80
CA LEU A 43 12.12 -69.74 -50.69
C LEU A 43 12.91 -69.91 -51.98
N SER A 44 12.26 -69.58 -53.08
CA SER A 44 12.91 -69.56 -54.39
C SER A 44 14.04 -68.53 -54.38
N PRO A 45 15.19 -68.79 -55.06
CA PRO A 45 16.28 -67.81 -55.17
C PRO A 45 15.85 -66.42 -55.65
N LEU A 46 14.76 -66.34 -56.42
CA LEU A 46 14.18 -65.08 -56.89
C LEU A 46 13.49 -64.28 -55.76
N GLU A 47 12.86 -64.97 -54.81
CA GLU A 47 12.16 -64.36 -53.67
C GLU A 47 13.16 -63.76 -52.68
N ILE A 48 14.27 -64.46 -52.44
CA ILE A 48 15.39 -63.98 -51.60
C ILE A 48 15.96 -62.67 -52.17
N LEU A 49 16.11 -62.57 -53.50
CA LEU A 49 16.58 -61.36 -54.18
C LEU A 49 15.59 -60.19 -54.07
N LYS A 50 14.28 -60.46 -54.16
CA LYS A 50 13.24 -59.43 -53.98
C LYS A 50 13.19 -58.94 -52.53
N GLU A 51 13.26 -59.85 -51.57
CA GLU A 51 13.30 -59.54 -50.15
C GLU A 51 14.52 -58.69 -49.80
N ARG A 52 15.70 -59.04 -50.34
CA ARG A 52 16.92 -58.25 -50.17
C ARG A 52 16.79 -56.82 -50.74
N ARG A 53 16.15 -56.65 -51.90
CA ARG A 53 15.90 -55.30 -52.44
C ARG A 53 14.92 -54.49 -51.59
N LEU A 54 13.88 -55.14 -51.05
CA LEU A 54 12.92 -54.46 -50.17
C LEU A 54 13.57 -54.02 -48.86
N THR A 55 14.42 -54.86 -48.27
CA THR A 55 15.16 -54.50 -47.04
C THR A 55 16.17 -53.40 -47.30
N GLU A 56 16.89 -53.44 -48.43
CA GLU A 56 17.80 -52.35 -48.83
C GLU A 56 17.05 -51.02 -49.00
N MET A 57 15.89 -51.01 -49.68
CA MET A 57 15.06 -49.80 -49.78
C MET A 57 14.54 -49.31 -48.42
N ALA A 58 14.08 -50.22 -47.56
CA ALA A 58 13.58 -49.87 -46.23
C ALA A 58 14.68 -49.27 -45.34
N ILE A 59 15.91 -49.76 -45.44
CA ILE A 59 17.06 -49.19 -44.72
C ILE A 59 17.35 -47.77 -45.21
N VAL A 60 17.34 -47.55 -46.53
CA VAL A 60 17.58 -46.21 -47.11
C VAL A 60 16.47 -45.24 -46.72
N GLU A 61 15.21 -45.66 -46.76
CA GLU A 61 14.07 -44.83 -46.36
C GLU A 61 14.14 -44.47 -44.88
N ARG A 62 14.48 -45.44 -44.02
CA ARG A 62 14.68 -45.20 -42.58
C ARG A 62 15.83 -44.24 -42.32
N GLN A 63 16.94 -44.35 -43.04
CA GLN A 63 18.05 -43.39 -42.93
C GLN A 63 17.60 -41.98 -43.33
N ARG A 64 16.84 -41.85 -44.42
CA ARG A 64 16.29 -40.56 -44.85
C ARG A 64 15.35 -39.95 -43.79
N GLN A 65 14.51 -40.77 -43.14
CA GLN A 65 13.66 -40.31 -42.05
C GLN A 65 14.47 -39.80 -40.85
N LEU A 66 15.52 -40.52 -40.46
CA LEU A 66 16.40 -40.10 -39.35
C LEU A 66 17.15 -38.80 -39.67
N GLU A 67 17.58 -38.60 -40.92
CA GLU A 67 18.20 -37.35 -41.33
C GLU A 67 17.22 -36.17 -41.30
N LEU A 68 15.98 -36.37 -41.72
CA LEU A 68 14.93 -35.35 -41.62
C LEU A 68 14.64 -35.00 -40.17
N GLU A 69 14.46 -36.00 -39.30
CA GLU A 69 14.23 -35.79 -37.87
C GLU A 69 15.41 -35.05 -37.22
N ARG A 70 16.66 -35.35 -37.62
CA ARG A 70 17.84 -34.63 -37.15
C ARG A 70 17.79 -33.15 -37.55
N ARG A 71 17.46 -32.85 -38.81
CA ARG A 71 17.32 -31.46 -39.30
C ARG A 71 16.22 -30.70 -38.56
N GLU A 72 15.06 -31.34 -38.35
CA GLU A 72 13.95 -30.74 -37.61
C GLU A 72 14.34 -30.43 -36.16
N ARG A 73 15.07 -31.33 -35.50
CA ARG A 73 15.62 -31.07 -34.14
C ARG A 73 16.60 -29.91 -34.15
N GLU A 74 17.56 -29.89 -35.07
CA GLU A 74 18.54 -28.79 -35.19
C GLU A 74 17.85 -27.43 -35.46
N GLU A 75 16.82 -27.40 -36.30
CA GLU A 75 16.01 -26.19 -36.54
C GLU A 75 15.18 -25.78 -35.34
N HIS A 76 14.60 -26.74 -34.61
CA HIS A 76 13.89 -26.47 -33.37
C HIS A 76 14.83 -25.88 -32.31
N GLU A 77 16.03 -26.43 -32.16
CA GLU A 77 17.07 -25.91 -31.26
C GLU A 77 17.50 -24.49 -31.66
N ARG A 78 17.68 -24.21 -32.96
CA ARG A 78 17.96 -22.86 -33.45
C ARG A 78 16.87 -21.86 -33.07
N ARG A 79 15.59 -22.23 -33.26
CA ARG A 79 14.45 -21.37 -32.87
C ARG A 79 14.43 -21.10 -31.37
N LEU A 80 14.69 -22.12 -30.54
CA LEU A 80 14.78 -21.95 -29.10
C LEU A 80 15.94 -21.05 -28.68
N HIS A 81 17.09 -21.14 -29.37
CA HIS A 81 18.23 -20.26 -29.10
C HIS A 81 17.90 -18.80 -29.41
N GLU A 82 17.36 -18.53 -30.59
CA GLU A 82 16.95 -17.17 -30.99
C GLU A 82 15.88 -16.59 -30.05
N GLU A 83 14.92 -17.41 -29.62
CA GLU A 83 13.91 -17.00 -28.65
C GLU A 83 14.52 -16.65 -27.29
N ARG A 84 15.49 -17.45 -26.81
CA ARG A 84 16.22 -17.16 -25.57
C ARG A 84 16.98 -15.84 -25.66
N GLU A 85 17.69 -15.59 -26.76
CA GLU A 85 18.40 -14.32 -26.97
C GLU A 85 17.45 -13.12 -27.00
N ARG A 86 16.30 -13.25 -27.66
CA ARG A 86 15.28 -12.19 -27.67
C ARG A 86 14.73 -11.91 -26.27
N LEU A 87 14.46 -12.96 -25.50
CA LEU A 87 13.98 -12.81 -24.12
C LEU A 87 15.04 -12.18 -23.22
N GLU A 88 16.31 -12.54 -23.40
CA GLU A 88 17.42 -11.96 -22.65
C GLU A 88 17.58 -10.46 -22.98
N GLN A 89 17.52 -10.09 -24.26
CA GLN A 89 17.53 -8.68 -24.67
C GLN A 89 16.34 -7.91 -24.09
N ALA A 90 15.13 -8.49 -24.12
CA ALA A 90 13.95 -7.88 -23.52
C ALA A 90 14.10 -7.70 -22.00
N ARG A 91 14.72 -8.66 -21.31
CA ARG A 91 15.02 -8.56 -19.87
C ARG A 91 16.00 -7.43 -19.57
N LEU A 92 17.06 -7.29 -20.36
CA LEU A 92 18.03 -6.20 -20.20
C LEU A 92 17.39 -4.83 -20.40
N LEU A 93 16.56 -4.66 -21.44
CA LEU A 93 15.85 -3.41 -21.70
C LEU A 93 14.88 -3.04 -20.56
N ARG A 94 14.17 -4.01 -20.00
CA ARG A 94 13.30 -3.77 -18.84
C ARG A 94 14.09 -3.35 -17.60
N ALA A 95 15.21 -4.02 -17.32
CA ALA A 95 16.08 -3.67 -16.22
C ALA A 95 16.69 -2.25 -16.41
N GLU A 96 17.02 -1.86 -17.63
CA GLU A 96 17.48 -0.50 -17.92
C GLU A 96 16.37 0.55 -17.72
N GLN A 97 15.14 0.26 -18.18
CA GLN A 97 13.98 1.13 -17.95
C GLN A 97 13.72 1.34 -16.46
N GLU A 98 13.72 0.26 -15.67
CA GLU A 98 13.54 0.32 -14.22
C GLU A 98 14.59 1.21 -13.56
N ARG A 99 15.87 1.06 -13.94
CA ARG A 99 16.95 1.93 -13.43
C ARG A 99 16.76 3.41 -13.78
N LEU A 100 16.22 3.71 -14.96
CA LEU A 100 15.93 5.08 -15.37
C LEU A 100 14.76 5.66 -14.56
N GLU A 101 13.70 4.87 -14.35
CA GLU A 101 12.54 5.25 -13.54
C GLU A 101 12.94 5.50 -12.08
N GLU A 102 13.74 4.62 -11.49
CA GLU A 102 14.30 4.80 -10.14
C GLU A 102 15.13 6.09 -10.04
N ALA A 103 15.99 6.35 -11.02
CA ALA A 103 16.81 7.56 -11.05
C ALA A 103 15.96 8.83 -11.17
N GLU A 104 14.91 8.81 -11.99
CA GLU A 104 13.98 9.93 -12.11
C GLU A 104 13.21 10.15 -10.80
N HIS A 105 12.70 9.07 -10.20
CA HIS A 105 12.02 9.14 -8.91
C HIS A 105 12.93 9.72 -7.83
N ALA A 106 14.19 9.27 -7.75
CA ALA A 106 15.17 9.81 -6.83
C ALA A 106 15.42 11.31 -7.05
N ARG A 107 15.49 11.77 -8.31
CA ARG A 107 15.60 13.20 -8.64
C ARG A 107 14.40 14.00 -8.15
N ARG A 108 13.17 13.52 -8.40
CA ARG A 108 11.94 14.20 -7.93
C ARG A 108 11.92 14.32 -6.39
N VAL A 109 12.32 13.27 -5.69
CA VAL A 109 12.42 13.28 -4.22
C VAL A 109 13.46 14.31 -3.75
N GLN A 110 14.63 14.39 -4.42
CA GLN A 110 15.64 15.39 -4.09
C GLN A 110 15.16 16.82 -4.35
N GLU A 111 14.46 17.06 -5.45
CA GLU A 111 13.88 18.37 -5.78
C GLU A 111 12.85 18.81 -4.73
N GLN A 112 11.95 17.90 -4.32
CA GLN A 112 11.00 18.16 -3.25
C GLN A 112 11.70 18.46 -1.91
N LYS A 113 12.76 17.72 -1.58
CA LYS A 113 13.54 17.95 -0.37
C LYS A 113 14.22 19.33 -0.40
N ALA A 114 14.82 19.72 -1.53
CA ALA A 114 15.42 21.03 -1.72
C ALA A 114 14.38 22.16 -1.63
N GLU A 115 13.17 21.95 -2.16
CA GLU A 115 12.08 22.92 -2.02
C GLU A 115 11.62 23.08 -0.56
N GLN A 116 11.46 21.97 0.16
CA GLN A 116 11.13 21.98 1.59
C GLN A 116 12.20 22.69 2.41
N GLU A 117 13.47 22.49 2.09
CA GLU A 117 14.60 23.17 2.73
C GLU A 117 14.54 24.69 2.50
N ARG A 118 14.36 25.13 1.25
CA ARG A 118 14.15 26.57 0.94
C ARG A 118 12.96 27.16 1.69
N ARG A 119 11.87 26.40 1.83
CA ARG A 119 10.70 26.84 2.60
C ARG A 119 11.04 26.98 4.10
N ARG A 120 11.79 26.03 4.66
CA ARG A 120 12.26 26.09 6.05
C ARG A 120 13.16 27.30 6.28
N GLU A 121 14.08 27.59 5.38
CA GLU A 121 14.95 28.77 5.45
C GLU A 121 14.15 30.07 5.45
N ARG A 122 13.14 30.20 4.58
CA ARG A 122 12.25 31.38 4.57
C ARG A 122 11.52 31.56 5.90
N ILE A 123 10.98 30.48 6.46
CA ILE A 123 10.31 30.51 7.77
C ILE A 123 11.31 30.91 8.87
N GLN A 124 12.52 30.36 8.86
CA GLN A 124 13.56 30.73 9.82
C GLN A 124 13.96 32.20 9.71
N GLN A 125 14.07 32.75 8.50
CA GLN A 125 14.34 34.18 8.28
C GLN A 125 13.22 35.05 8.87
N GLN A 126 11.96 34.70 8.64
CA GLN A 126 10.81 35.42 9.21
C GLN A 126 10.82 35.38 10.74
N LEU A 127 11.12 34.22 11.34
CA LEU A 127 11.24 34.08 12.79
C LEU A 127 12.39 34.92 13.35
N ALA A 128 13.54 34.96 12.66
CA ALA A 128 14.68 35.77 13.06
C ALA A 128 14.36 37.28 13.01
N GLU A 129 13.63 37.73 11.98
CA GLU A 129 13.18 39.12 11.85
C GLU A 129 12.20 39.49 12.97
N LEU A 130 11.21 38.64 13.26
CA LEU A 130 10.27 38.83 14.36
C LEU A 130 11.00 38.90 15.71
N ALA A 131 11.96 38.00 15.95
CA ALA A 131 12.78 38.02 17.17
C ALA A 131 13.65 39.29 17.28
N ALA A 132 14.12 39.83 16.16
CA ALA A 132 14.83 41.11 16.15
C ALA A 132 13.88 42.30 16.43
N ALA A 133 12.67 42.28 15.88
CA ALA A 133 11.65 43.28 16.16
C ALA A 133 11.22 43.27 17.62
N GLU A 134 11.02 42.09 18.21
CA GLU A 134 10.71 41.94 19.64
C GLU A 134 11.82 42.50 20.53
N ARG A 135 13.09 42.22 20.21
CA ARG A 135 14.23 42.79 20.94
C ARG A 135 14.23 44.31 20.90
N ARG A 136 14.02 44.92 19.72
CA ARG A 136 13.90 46.38 19.59
C ARG A 136 12.73 46.94 20.40
N GLN A 137 11.59 46.25 20.42
CA GLN A 137 10.44 46.66 21.22
C GLN A 137 10.74 46.62 22.72
N ARG A 138 11.40 45.55 23.20
CA ARG A 138 11.83 45.42 24.60
C ARG A 138 12.78 46.54 25.00
N GLU A 139 13.75 46.90 24.16
CA GLU A 139 14.67 48.02 24.40
C GLU A 139 13.95 49.37 24.50
N LEU A 140 12.95 49.62 23.63
CA LEU A 140 12.14 50.85 23.69
C LEU A 140 11.31 50.93 24.97
N ILE A 141 10.74 49.81 25.41
CA ILE A 141 9.99 49.72 26.68
C ILE A 141 10.94 50.01 27.84
N GLU A 142 12.09 49.34 27.89
CA GLU A 142 13.08 49.53 28.94
C GLU A 142 13.57 50.99 29.00
N ARG A 143 13.81 51.62 27.84
CA ARG A 143 14.19 53.04 27.76
C ARG A 143 13.09 53.96 28.32
N ARG A 144 11.82 53.68 28.00
CA ARG A 144 10.67 54.44 28.53
C ARG A 144 10.55 54.27 30.05
N GLU A 145 10.73 53.06 30.56
CA GLU A 145 10.70 52.77 32.00
C GLU A 145 11.81 53.48 32.76
N ARG A 146 13.04 53.51 32.21
CA ARG A 146 14.16 54.27 32.79
C ARG A 146 13.84 55.76 32.91
N LEU A 147 13.30 56.37 31.85
CA LEU A 147 12.91 57.79 31.86
C LEU A 147 11.80 58.07 32.88
N LEU A 148 10.79 57.21 32.97
CA LEU A 148 9.71 57.34 33.96
C LEU A 148 10.24 57.18 35.39
N ARG A 149 11.17 56.24 35.62
CA ARG A 149 11.82 56.05 36.92
C ARG A 149 12.64 57.27 37.33
N GLU A 150 13.38 57.88 36.40
CA GLU A 150 14.12 59.12 36.66
C GLU A 150 13.19 60.30 36.98
N GLN A 151 12.09 60.47 36.23
CA GLN A 151 11.09 61.50 36.53
C GLN A 151 10.48 61.32 37.92
N ARG A 152 10.17 60.08 38.33
CA ARG A 152 9.68 59.77 39.68
C ARG A 152 10.69 60.14 40.76
N LEU A 153 11.97 59.81 40.56
CA LEU A 153 13.02 60.17 41.52
C LEU A 153 13.19 61.69 41.63
N ARG A 154 13.16 62.43 40.51
CA ARG A 154 13.20 63.91 40.52
C ARG A 154 11.99 64.51 41.23
N ALA A 155 10.78 64.04 40.91
CA ALA A 155 9.54 64.50 41.54
C ALA A 155 9.54 64.24 43.05
N SER A 156 10.03 63.06 43.48
CA SER A 156 10.19 62.71 44.89
C SER A 156 11.21 63.59 45.62
N SER A 157 12.25 64.09 44.94
CA SER A 157 13.22 65.00 45.54
C SER A 157 12.70 66.43 45.68
N THR A 158 11.71 66.84 44.87
CA THR A 158 11.10 68.18 44.91
C THR A 158 9.78 68.23 45.69
N ALA A 159 9.18 67.08 46.00
CA ALA A 159 8.00 67.02 46.83
C ALA A 159 8.38 67.30 48.30
N ALA A 160 7.98 68.47 48.80
CA ALA A 160 7.99 68.77 50.23
C ALA A 160 7.21 67.68 50.98
N PRO A 161 7.59 67.35 52.23
CA PRO A 161 6.94 66.31 53.01
C PRO A 161 5.43 66.58 53.08
N SER A 162 4.66 65.74 52.40
CA SER A 162 3.21 65.78 52.45
C SER A 162 2.79 65.58 53.91
N PRO A 163 1.79 66.34 54.40
CA PRO A 163 1.18 66.07 55.69
C PRO A 163 0.72 64.62 55.73
N SER A 164 1.00 63.98 56.87
CA SER A 164 0.62 62.61 57.19
C SER A 164 -0.80 62.31 56.72
N PRO A 165 -1.02 61.20 56.00
CA PRO A 165 -2.36 60.81 55.60
C PRO A 165 -3.21 60.62 56.86
N PRO A 166 -4.45 61.13 56.89
CA PRO A 166 -5.35 60.87 58.01
C PRO A 166 -5.57 59.36 58.16
N ASP A 167 -5.52 58.88 59.40
CA ASP A 167 -5.90 57.53 59.81
C ASP A 167 -7.35 57.27 59.37
N TYR A 168 -7.50 56.75 58.16
CA TYR A 168 -8.77 56.18 57.74
C TYR A 168 -8.88 54.80 58.38
N PRO A 169 -10.01 54.51 59.05
CA PRO A 169 -10.24 53.20 59.65
C PRO A 169 -10.16 52.13 58.58
N ASN A 170 -9.42 51.08 58.93
CA ASN A 170 -9.25 49.83 58.23
C ASN A 170 -10.63 49.26 57.84
N PHE A 171 -11.10 49.56 56.63
CA PHE A 171 -12.28 48.92 56.07
C PHE A 171 -11.79 47.56 55.58
N GLU A 172 -12.15 46.51 56.31
CA GLU A 172 -11.85 45.14 55.93
C GLU A 172 -12.26 44.92 54.48
N GLU A 173 -11.27 44.65 53.64
CA GLU A 173 -11.36 44.50 52.21
C GLU A 173 -12.09 43.19 51.91
N GLU A 174 -13.43 43.26 51.90
CA GLU A 174 -14.32 42.21 51.43
C GLU A 174 -13.98 41.86 49.97
N ASP A 175 -13.24 40.75 49.83
CA ASP A 175 -13.35 39.71 48.81
C ASP A 175 -13.62 40.15 47.36
N SER A 176 -12.98 41.21 46.91
CA SER A 176 -12.95 41.61 45.50
C SER A 176 -11.90 40.80 44.74
N ARG A 177 -12.04 39.47 44.76
CA ARG A 177 -11.34 38.62 43.78
C ARG A 177 -11.81 39.05 42.39
N PRO A 178 -10.91 39.46 41.48
CA PRO A 178 -11.30 39.72 40.11
C PRO A 178 -11.97 38.44 39.57
N PRO A 179 -13.09 38.57 38.82
CA PRO A 179 -13.79 37.41 38.30
C PRO A 179 -12.78 36.58 37.53
N GLN A 180 -12.52 35.36 38.01
CA GLN A 180 -11.73 34.39 37.27
C GLN A 180 -12.47 34.16 35.96
N VAL A 181 -11.97 34.77 34.88
CA VAL A 181 -12.34 34.39 33.53
C VAL A 181 -11.81 32.98 33.37
N ARG A 182 -12.64 32.00 33.74
CA ARG A 182 -12.44 30.60 33.39
C ARG A 182 -12.53 30.55 31.88
N PHE A 183 -11.38 30.67 31.24
CA PHE A 183 -11.23 30.19 29.88
C PHE A 183 -11.54 28.69 29.94
N HIS A 184 -12.77 28.33 29.61
CA HIS A 184 -13.09 26.99 29.15
C HIS A 184 -12.39 26.81 27.79
N HIS A 185 -11.06 26.75 27.81
CA HIS A 185 -10.35 25.91 26.88
C HIS A 185 -10.79 24.50 27.25
N ALA A 186 -11.88 24.06 26.62
CA ALA A 186 -12.01 22.66 26.29
C ALA A 186 -10.79 22.35 25.41
N PHE A 187 -9.66 22.11 26.08
CA PHE A 187 -8.57 21.37 25.51
C PHE A 187 -9.17 20.01 25.27
N VAL A 188 -9.71 19.82 24.06
CA VAL A 188 -9.97 18.51 23.51
C VAL A 188 -8.59 17.91 23.35
N GLU A 189 -8.11 17.31 24.44
CA GLU A 189 -6.97 16.43 24.42
C GLU A 189 -7.28 15.38 23.35
N PRO A 190 -6.49 15.28 22.28
CA PRO A 190 -6.69 14.25 21.28
C PRO A 190 -6.49 12.91 21.97
N ARG A 191 -7.58 12.29 22.42
CA ARG A 191 -7.56 10.89 22.85
C ARG A 191 -7.14 10.10 21.62
N LEU A 192 -5.88 9.64 21.63
CA LEU A 192 -5.50 8.50 20.81
C LEU A 192 -6.50 7.38 21.15
N PRO A 193 -7.07 6.70 20.15
CA PRO A 193 -7.96 5.57 20.41
C PRO A 193 -7.15 4.50 21.15
N GLU A 194 -7.44 4.36 22.44
CA GLU A 194 -7.05 3.22 23.24
C GLU A 194 -7.71 1.98 22.63
N SER A 195 -6.89 1.05 22.19
CA SER A 195 -7.28 -0.27 21.74
C SER A 195 -7.88 -1.03 22.93
N THR A 196 -9.20 -1.01 23.08
CA THR A 196 -9.88 -1.94 23.97
C THR A 196 -10.28 -3.19 23.19
N ASP A 197 -9.55 -4.25 23.53
CA ASP A 197 -9.88 -5.63 23.26
C ASP A 197 -11.30 -6.01 23.69
N ALA A 198 -11.87 -6.93 22.90
CA ALA A 198 -12.81 -7.98 23.25
C ALA A 198 -13.93 -7.62 24.26
N THR A 199 -15.14 -7.40 23.72
CA THR A 199 -16.38 -7.62 24.49
C THR A 199 -17.38 -8.44 23.67
N VAL A 200 -17.38 -9.74 23.98
CA VAL A 200 -18.53 -10.62 24.22
C VAL A 200 -19.81 -10.31 23.42
N ILE A 201 -20.08 -11.20 22.46
CA ILE A 201 -21.34 -11.38 21.75
C ILE A 201 -22.44 -11.70 22.77
N GLN A 202 -23.41 -10.79 22.94
CA GLN A 202 -24.73 -11.13 23.45
C GLN A 202 -25.72 -11.11 22.29
N THR A 203 -26.10 -12.30 21.86
CA THR A 203 -27.28 -12.58 21.04
C THR A 203 -28.53 -12.36 21.87
N THR A 204 -29.33 -11.34 21.54
CA THR A 204 -30.73 -11.25 21.95
C THR A 204 -31.61 -10.86 20.77
N THR A 205 -32.43 -11.84 20.38
CA THR A 205 -33.86 -11.74 20.13
C THR A 205 -34.34 -10.68 19.14
N THR A 206 -34.68 -11.19 17.96
CA THR A 206 -35.52 -10.61 16.89
C THR A 206 -36.75 -9.86 17.44
N PRO A 207 -36.85 -8.54 17.24
CA PRO A 207 -38.12 -7.86 17.04
C PRO A 207 -38.34 -7.66 15.53
N ALA A 208 -39.60 -7.49 15.15
CA ALA A 208 -40.07 -7.37 13.78
C ALA A 208 -39.28 -6.32 12.97
N ALA A 209 -39.20 -6.55 11.65
CA ALA A 209 -38.50 -5.74 10.65
C ALA A 209 -38.82 -4.24 10.75
N GLU A 210 -38.16 -3.55 11.67
CA GLU A 210 -37.99 -2.11 11.61
C GLU A 210 -37.07 -1.84 10.43
N GLU A 211 -37.63 -1.16 9.44
CA GLU A 211 -36.93 -0.69 8.25
C GLU A 211 -35.72 0.12 8.71
N PHE A 212 -34.53 -0.48 8.61
CA PHE A 212 -33.28 0.10 9.06
C PHE A 212 -32.99 1.36 8.23
N ARG A 213 -33.43 2.51 8.74
CA ARG A 213 -33.20 3.82 8.11
C ARG A 213 -31.95 4.46 8.70
N VAL A 214 -31.02 4.76 7.82
CA VAL A 214 -29.77 5.44 8.16
C VAL A 214 -30.05 6.92 8.46
N PRO A 215 -29.51 7.49 9.54
CA PRO A 215 -29.65 8.92 9.82
C PRO A 215 -29.08 9.78 8.68
N ASP A 216 -29.80 10.85 8.31
CA ASP A 216 -29.44 11.74 7.18
C ASP A 216 -28.00 12.30 7.25
N GLU A 217 -27.47 12.51 8.45
CA GLU A 217 -26.10 12.99 8.65
C GLU A 217 -25.05 11.99 8.14
N GLN A 218 -25.28 10.69 8.32
CA GLN A 218 -24.39 9.65 7.82
C GLN A 218 -24.48 9.54 6.30
N CYS A 219 -25.70 9.66 5.74
CA CYS A 219 -25.89 9.69 4.29
C CYS A 219 -25.18 10.88 3.61
N ARG A 220 -25.05 12.05 4.26
CA ARG A 220 -24.26 13.17 3.73
C ARG A 220 -22.78 12.81 3.58
N SER A 221 -22.20 12.14 4.58
CA SER A 221 -20.80 11.72 4.56
C SER A 221 -20.55 10.68 3.46
N ILE A 222 -21.46 9.71 3.32
CA ILE A 222 -21.41 8.68 2.27
C ILE A 222 -21.50 9.31 0.88
N ARG A 223 -22.51 10.18 0.63
CA ARG A 223 -22.66 10.88 -0.65
C ARG A 223 -21.44 11.74 -0.99
N ARG A 224 -20.82 12.37 0.01
CA ARG A 224 -19.60 13.17 -0.19
C ARG A 224 -18.41 12.29 -0.58
N PHE A 225 -18.22 11.17 0.11
CA PHE A 225 -17.19 10.19 -0.21
C PHE A 225 -17.35 9.68 -1.66
N LEU A 226 -18.55 9.20 -2.03
CA LEU A 226 -18.83 8.69 -3.37
C LEU A 226 -18.55 9.74 -4.46
N ARG A 227 -18.86 11.00 -4.19
CA ARG A 227 -18.57 12.12 -5.11
C ARG A 227 -17.07 12.37 -5.27
N ILE A 228 -16.30 12.34 -4.19
CA ILE A 228 -14.84 12.56 -4.23
C ILE A 228 -14.16 11.47 -5.06
N TYR A 229 -14.58 10.21 -4.87
CA TYR A 229 -14.02 9.05 -5.58
C TYR A 229 -14.72 8.74 -6.91
N LYS A 230 -15.69 9.56 -7.32
CA LYS A 230 -16.48 9.41 -8.55
C LYS A 230 -17.14 8.02 -8.70
N ILE A 231 -17.59 7.44 -7.60
CA ILE A 231 -18.29 6.16 -7.59
C ILE A 231 -19.73 6.41 -8.02
N THR A 232 -20.14 5.77 -9.12
CA THR A 232 -21.46 5.99 -9.74
C THR A 232 -22.52 5.04 -9.19
N ASP A 233 -22.14 3.78 -8.93
CA ASP A 233 -22.99 2.75 -8.36
C ASP A 233 -22.37 2.29 -7.03
N PRO A 234 -22.84 2.81 -5.88
CA PRO A 234 -22.25 2.48 -4.59
C PRO A 234 -22.50 1.01 -4.20
N GLY A 235 -23.65 0.45 -4.57
CA GLY A 235 -23.98 -0.93 -4.22
C GLY A 235 -23.05 -1.92 -4.91
N ARG A 236 -22.87 -1.74 -6.23
CA ARG A 236 -21.91 -2.53 -7.01
C ARG A 236 -20.48 -2.34 -6.53
N TRP A 237 -20.07 -1.10 -6.23
CA TRP A 237 -18.71 -0.81 -5.77
C TRP A 237 -18.39 -1.50 -4.43
N ILE A 238 -19.34 -1.53 -3.49
CA ILE A 238 -19.18 -2.24 -2.21
C ILE A 238 -18.97 -3.75 -2.41
N MET A 239 -19.70 -4.35 -3.36
CA MET A 239 -19.54 -5.77 -3.67
C MET A 239 -18.17 -6.09 -4.28
N GLU A 240 -17.67 -5.25 -5.19
CA GLU A 240 -16.36 -5.41 -5.83
C GLU A 240 -15.19 -5.11 -4.86
N ASN A 241 -15.41 -4.23 -3.86
CA ASN A 241 -14.37 -3.75 -2.95
C ASN A 241 -14.66 -4.06 -1.47
N CYS A 242 -15.35 -5.18 -1.19
CA CYS A 242 -15.85 -5.44 0.16
C CYS A 242 -14.74 -5.52 1.22
N ILE A 243 -13.54 -5.99 0.87
CA ILE A 243 -12.39 -6.04 1.80
C ILE A 243 -12.09 -4.64 2.36
N PHE A 244 -12.11 -3.63 1.49
CA PHE A 244 -11.92 -2.23 1.90
C PHE A 244 -13.07 -1.74 2.77
N ALA A 245 -14.32 -2.05 2.40
CA ALA A 245 -15.49 -1.66 3.19
C ALA A 245 -15.48 -2.28 4.60
N LYS A 246 -15.03 -3.54 4.73
CA LYS A 246 -14.91 -4.24 6.02
C LYS A 246 -13.90 -3.61 6.97
N GLN A 247 -12.92 -2.85 6.46
CA GLN A 247 -12.00 -2.10 7.32
C GLN A 247 -12.74 -1.05 8.17
N TYR A 248 -13.85 -0.52 7.66
CA TYR A 248 -14.67 0.49 8.35
C TYR A 248 -15.89 -0.13 9.04
N PHE A 249 -16.39 -1.27 8.55
CA PHE A 249 -17.56 -1.97 9.07
C PHE A 249 -17.25 -3.45 9.35
N PRO A 250 -16.41 -3.76 10.35
CA PRO A 250 -15.91 -5.13 10.57
C PRO A 250 -17.02 -6.13 10.96
N GLN A 251 -18.10 -5.65 11.57
CA GLN A 251 -19.22 -6.47 12.04
C GLN A 251 -20.33 -6.66 11.01
N ALA A 252 -20.31 -5.88 9.91
CA ALA A 252 -21.36 -5.93 8.89
C ALA A 252 -20.94 -6.85 7.73
N SER A 253 -21.90 -7.61 7.19
CA SER A 253 -21.68 -8.34 5.95
C SER A 253 -21.67 -7.40 4.74
N CYS A 254 -21.05 -7.80 3.63
CA CYS A 254 -20.99 -6.98 2.41
C CYS A 254 -22.40 -6.59 1.92
N ALA A 255 -23.37 -7.51 2.02
CA ALA A 255 -24.75 -7.26 1.64
C ALA A 255 -25.44 -6.24 2.55
N GLN A 256 -25.15 -6.25 3.86
CA GLN A 256 -25.66 -5.23 4.80
C GLN A 256 -25.03 -3.87 4.52
N ILE A 257 -23.74 -3.82 4.22
CA ILE A 257 -23.05 -2.56 3.87
C ILE A 257 -23.61 -2.03 2.54
N GLN A 258 -23.86 -2.90 1.56
CA GLN A 258 -24.51 -2.53 0.30
C GLN A 258 -25.88 -1.91 0.57
N GLN A 259 -26.74 -2.58 1.33
CA GLN A 259 -28.08 -2.06 1.69
C GLN A 259 -27.99 -0.73 2.45
N PHE A 260 -27.00 -0.58 3.34
CA PHE A 260 -26.73 0.67 4.04
C PHE A 260 -26.40 1.81 3.07
N PHE A 261 -25.54 1.57 2.08
CA PHE A 261 -25.19 2.57 1.06
C PHE A 261 -26.36 2.87 0.11
N GLU A 262 -27.14 1.85 -0.28
CA GLU A 262 -28.31 1.97 -1.13
C GLU A 262 -29.43 2.77 -0.45
N SER A 263 -29.63 2.60 0.86
CA SER A 263 -30.65 3.34 1.63
C SER A 263 -30.42 4.86 1.66
N CYS A 264 -29.24 5.32 1.30
CA CYS A 264 -28.88 6.74 1.24
C CYS A 264 -29.20 7.41 -0.10
N PHE A 265 -29.85 6.74 -1.05
CA PHE A 265 -30.24 7.27 -2.37
C PHE A 265 -31.72 7.05 -2.64
#